data_AF-A0A7X8Q8R9-F1
#
_entry.id   AF-A0A7X8Q8R9-F1
#
_cell.length_a   1.000
_cell.length_b   1.000
_cell.length_c   1.000
_cell.angle_alpha   90.00
_cell.angle_beta   90.00
_cell.angle_gamma   90.00
#
_symmetry.space_group_name_H-M   'P 1'
#
loop_
_entity.id
_entity.type
_entity.pdbx_description
1 polymer ?
#
loop_
_entity_poly.entity_id
_entity_poly.type
_entity_poly.pdbx_seq_one_letter_code
_entity_poly.pdbx_strand_id
1 'polypeptide(L)'
;MKNILKIFISAIILSVVLLSCTKETDYSLDKSVFIEDKYNPGLPIHSDWGYNTFGAYIDRVPFTSTSNILPAKVFIHNDTLFFNLTGEYNYKRLEMRICLANLNYAEYSDLIALNNKTVNLKTDNCDVYFLWGEEKTKTKLNIIEGEFKFARVHTLKVDMELQKTILSGTFMFKTFLNDEPVAISKGRFDVNIGYENFFNY
;
A
#
# COMPACT_ATOMS: atom_id res chain seq x y z
N MET A 1 49.61 5.56 -39.13
CA MET A 1 48.96 4.50 -38.32
C MET A 1 48.64 4.90 -36.88
N LYS A 2 49.58 5.44 -36.07
CA LYS A 2 49.30 5.84 -34.66
C LYS A 2 48.14 6.84 -34.48
N ASN A 3 47.97 7.79 -35.39
CA ASN A 3 46.90 8.80 -35.28
C ASN A 3 45.51 8.25 -35.66
N ILE A 4 45.44 7.31 -36.60
CA ILE A 4 44.18 6.64 -36.98
C ILE A 4 43.70 5.75 -35.83
N LEU A 5 44.63 5.05 -35.16
CA LEU A 5 44.32 4.23 -33.98
C LEU A 5 43.78 5.08 -32.81
N LYS A 6 44.33 6.27 -32.58
CA LYS A 6 43.83 7.21 -31.54
C LYS A 6 42.42 7.72 -31.84
N ILE A 7 42.12 8.03 -33.11
CA ILE A 7 40.78 8.47 -33.54
C ILE A 7 39.77 7.33 -33.37
N PHE A 8 40.14 6.10 -33.73
CA PHE A 8 39.28 4.92 -33.53
C PHE A 8 39.01 4.64 -32.05
N ILE A 9 40.03 4.72 -31.19
CA ILE A 9 39.86 4.54 -29.74
C ILE A 9 38.97 5.64 -29.15
N SER A 10 39.15 6.89 -29.57
CA SER A 10 38.30 8.00 -29.12
C SER A 10 36.84 7.84 -29.56
N ALA A 11 36.59 7.32 -30.76
CA ALA A 11 35.24 7.06 -31.26
C ALA A 11 34.55 5.92 -30.51
N ILE A 12 35.29 4.87 -30.13
CA ILE A 12 34.79 3.75 -29.32
C ILE A 12 34.47 4.19 -27.88
N ILE A 13 35.30 5.04 -27.28
CA ILE A 13 35.02 5.58 -25.94
C ILE A 13 33.76 6.46 -25.97
N LEU A 14 33.60 7.28 -27.01
CA LEU A 14 32.43 8.15 -27.16
C LEU A 14 31.13 7.35 -27.37
N SER A 15 31.17 6.24 -28.11
CA SER A 15 30.00 5.39 -28.29
C SER A 15 29.61 4.60 -27.04
N VAL A 16 30.56 4.20 -26.19
CA VAL A 16 30.27 3.56 -24.89
C VAL A 16 29.60 4.53 -23.91
N VAL A 17 29.96 5.82 -23.93
CA VAL A 17 29.31 6.84 -23.08
C VAL A 17 27.88 7.13 -23.53
N LEU A 18 27.61 7.14 -24.84
CA LEU A 18 26.28 7.38 -25.39
C LEU A 18 25.31 6.19 -25.19
N LEU A 19 25.82 4.96 -25.08
CA LEU A 19 25.01 3.76 -24.80
C LEU A 19 24.71 3.54 -23.31
N SER A 20 25.37 4.28 -22.41
CA SER A 20 25.19 4.12 -20.96
C SER A 20 24.03 4.93 -20.38
N CYS A 21 23.21 5.56 -21.24
CA CYS A 21 22.09 6.40 -20.85
C CYS A 21 20.74 5.87 -21.35
N THR A 22 20.46 4.60 -21.10
CA THR A 22 19.08 4.10 -21.01
C THR A 22 18.96 3.27 -19.75
N LYS A 23 18.96 3.94 -18.59
CA LYS A 23 18.15 3.43 -17.50
C LYS A 23 16.74 3.83 -17.84
N GLU A 24 16.00 2.91 -18.46
CA GLU A 24 14.56 2.93 -18.25
C GLU A 24 14.39 2.96 -16.74
N THR A 25 13.86 4.07 -16.25
CA THR A 25 13.41 4.16 -14.87
C THR A 25 12.25 3.18 -14.79
N ASP A 26 12.56 1.92 -14.46
CA ASP A 26 11.68 1.12 -13.61
C ASP A 26 11.47 1.98 -12.37
N TYR A 27 10.48 2.85 -12.48
CA TYR A 27 10.01 3.68 -11.40
C TYR A 27 9.45 2.68 -10.42
N SER A 28 10.28 2.32 -9.44
CA SER A 28 10.05 1.24 -8.51
C SER A 28 8.73 1.53 -7.79
N LEU A 29 7.62 0.96 -8.29
CA LEU A 29 6.25 1.16 -7.80
C LEU A 29 6.15 0.84 -6.29
N ASP A 30 7.10 0.03 -5.80
CA ASP A 30 7.39 -0.29 -4.41
C ASP A 30 7.78 0.91 -3.53
N LYS A 31 8.08 2.09 -4.09
CA LYS A 31 8.53 3.28 -3.33
C LYS A 31 7.80 4.58 -3.62
N SER A 32 6.92 4.63 -4.62
CA SER A 32 6.23 5.87 -4.96
C SER A 32 4.92 6.01 -4.17
N VAL A 33 4.71 7.15 -3.52
CA VAL A 33 3.42 7.53 -2.97
C VAL A 33 2.51 7.92 -4.15
N PHE A 34 1.90 6.90 -4.75
CA PHE A 34 0.82 6.95 -5.74
C PHE A 34 1.16 7.35 -7.19
N ILE A 35 0.75 6.48 -8.12
CA ILE A 35 0.56 6.76 -9.55
C ILE A 35 -0.90 6.38 -9.88
N GLU A 36 -1.73 7.37 -10.23
CA GLU A 36 -3.14 7.16 -10.58
C GLU A 36 -3.29 6.43 -11.92
N ASP A 37 -4.27 5.53 -12.02
CA ASP A 37 -4.67 4.97 -13.31
C ASP A 37 -5.39 6.04 -14.15
N LYS A 38 -4.78 6.37 -15.29
CA LYS A 38 -5.33 7.32 -16.27
C LYS A 38 -6.71 6.91 -16.80
N TYR A 39 -6.99 5.61 -16.85
CA TYR A 39 -8.23 5.06 -17.41
C TYR A 39 -9.28 4.77 -16.33
N ASN A 40 -8.86 4.60 -15.07
CA ASN A 40 -9.74 4.35 -13.93
C ASN A 40 -9.46 5.33 -12.78
N PRO A 41 -10.00 6.56 -12.85
CA PRO A 41 -9.79 7.58 -11.82
C PRO A 41 -10.12 7.06 -10.41
N GLY A 42 -9.24 7.34 -9.45
CA GLY A 42 -9.33 6.85 -8.08
C GLY A 42 -8.73 5.46 -7.81
N LEU A 43 -8.30 4.73 -8.85
CA LEU A 43 -7.54 3.47 -8.70
C LEU A 43 -6.03 3.70 -8.90
N PRO A 44 -5.17 2.93 -8.22
CA PRO A 44 -3.77 2.82 -8.58
C PRO A 44 -3.60 2.19 -9.97
N ILE A 45 -2.55 2.59 -10.69
CA ILE A 45 -2.20 1.95 -11.96
C ILE A 45 -2.09 0.42 -11.76
N HIS A 46 -2.67 -0.34 -12.68
CA HIS A 46 -2.64 -1.81 -12.71
C HIS A 46 -3.30 -2.54 -11.50
N SER A 47 -4.28 -1.92 -10.84
CA SER A 47 -5.04 -2.52 -9.71
C SER A 47 -5.67 -3.89 -9.99
N ASP A 48 -5.73 -4.34 -11.24
CA ASP A 48 -6.20 -5.69 -11.59
C ASP A 48 -5.30 -6.81 -11.05
N TRP A 49 -4.01 -6.52 -10.80
CA TRP A 49 -2.99 -7.51 -10.44
C TRP A 49 -2.61 -7.50 -8.96
N GLY A 50 -2.94 -6.44 -8.24
CA GLY A 50 -2.64 -6.30 -6.82
C GLY A 50 -1.14 -6.24 -6.55
N TYR A 51 -0.55 -5.05 -6.61
CA TYR A 51 0.91 -4.86 -6.52
C TYR A 51 1.50 -5.20 -5.16
N ASN A 52 0.63 -5.46 -4.18
CA ASN A 52 1.02 -5.69 -2.80
C ASN A 52 1.83 -4.48 -2.31
N THR A 53 1.20 -3.31 -2.39
CA THR A 53 1.80 -2.03 -2.02
C THR A 53 0.77 -1.11 -1.40
N PHE A 54 1.22 -0.19 -0.55
CA PHE A 54 0.44 0.94 -0.10
C PHE A 54 1.35 2.14 0.16
N GLY A 55 0.74 3.31 0.17
CA GLY A 55 1.44 4.54 0.50
C GLY A 55 0.50 5.62 0.99
N ALA A 56 1.01 6.47 1.87
CA ALA A 56 0.37 7.71 2.31
C ALA A 56 1.46 8.72 2.70
N TYR A 57 1.04 9.96 2.91
CA TYR A 57 1.84 10.93 3.65
C TYR A 57 1.25 11.12 5.04
N ILE A 58 2.08 11.03 6.07
CA ILE A 58 1.78 11.61 7.38
C ILE A 58 2.40 13.00 7.36
N ASP A 59 1.54 14.01 7.26
CA ASP A 59 1.84 15.37 6.82
C ASP A 59 2.60 15.42 5.49
N ARG A 60 3.94 15.44 5.56
CA ARG A 60 4.83 15.51 4.40
C ARG A 60 5.83 14.35 4.34
N VAL A 61 5.81 13.46 5.33
CA VAL A 61 6.73 12.34 5.43
C VAL A 61 6.03 11.08 4.90
N PRO A 62 6.63 10.36 3.93
CA PRO A 62 6.06 9.14 3.40
C PRO A 62 5.91 8.06 4.48
N PHE A 63 4.77 7.38 4.44
CA PHE A 63 4.51 6.10 5.08
C PHE A 63 4.17 5.10 3.98
N THR A 64 5.10 4.19 3.67
CA THR A 64 5.00 3.31 2.49
C THR A 64 5.38 1.88 2.82
N SER A 65 4.81 0.93 2.09
CA SER A 65 5.30 -0.45 2.09
C SER A 65 6.75 -0.54 1.60
N THR A 66 7.44 -1.62 1.96
CA THR A 66 8.79 -1.94 1.47
C THR A 66 8.84 -3.37 0.94
N SER A 67 9.83 -3.68 0.11
CA SER A 67 9.96 -5.00 -0.53
C SER A 67 10.15 -6.16 0.45
N ASN A 68 10.60 -5.87 1.68
CA ASN A 68 11.00 -6.89 2.65
C ASN A 68 9.90 -7.20 3.67
N ILE A 69 8.78 -6.47 3.63
CA ILE A 69 7.70 -6.58 4.60
C ILE A 69 6.41 -6.86 3.86
N LEU A 70 5.66 -7.86 4.32
CA LEU A 70 4.32 -8.10 3.83
C LEU A 70 3.44 -6.86 4.16
N PRO A 71 2.95 -6.14 3.15
CA PRO A 71 2.38 -4.81 3.29
C PRO A 71 1.01 -4.84 3.93
N ALA A 72 0.25 -5.93 3.76
CA ALA A 72 -1.09 -6.06 4.30
C ALA A 72 -1.36 -7.42 4.92
N LYS A 73 -2.11 -7.38 6.03
CA LYS A 73 -2.71 -8.55 6.67
C LYS A 73 -4.14 -8.22 7.04
N VAL A 74 -5.03 -9.19 6.84
CA VAL A 74 -6.41 -9.12 7.30
C VAL A 74 -6.63 -10.24 8.30
N PHE A 75 -7.27 -9.92 9.41
CA PHE A 75 -7.74 -10.99 10.29
C PHE A 75 -9.08 -10.64 10.93
N ILE A 76 -9.86 -11.66 11.21
CA ILE A 76 -11.15 -11.56 11.87
C ILE A 76 -10.99 -12.11 13.30
N HIS A 77 -11.47 -11.35 14.28
CA HIS A 77 -11.55 -11.80 15.67
C HIS A 77 -12.72 -11.09 16.37
N ASN A 78 -13.58 -11.85 17.06
CA ASN A 78 -14.78 -11.33 17.74
C ASN A 78 -15.63 -10.38 16.86
N ASP A 79 -16.06 -10.85 15.69
CA ASP A 79 -16.86 -10.10 14.71
C ASP A 79 -16.26 -8.77 14.25
N THR A 80 -14.93 -8.62 14.40
CA THR A 80 -14.20 -7.42 13.99
C THR A 80 -13.18 -7.79 12.94
N LEU A 81 -13.21 -7.08 11.81
CA LEU A 81 -12.17 -7.14 10.80
C LEU A 81 -11.04 -6.19 11.18
N PHE A 82 -9.83 -6.71 11.23
CA PHE A 82 -8.60 -5.96 11.42
C PHE A 82 -7.85 -5.88 10.10
N PHE A 83 -7.75 -4.69 9.54
CA PHE A 83 -7.02 -4.41 8.31
C PHE A 83 -5.71 -3.71 8.66
N ASN A 84 -4.59 -4.43 8.53
CA ASN A 84 -3.27 -3.91 8.84
C ASN A 84 -2.54 -3.52 7.57
N LEU A 85 -1.96 -2.31 7.54
CA LEU A 85 -0.98 -1.85 6.57
C LEU A 85 0.37 -1.66 7.27
N THR A 86 1.39 -2.42 6.86
CA THR A 86 2.72 -2.41 7.49
C THR A 86 3.79 -1.91 6.54
N GLY A 87 4.51 -0.87 6.96
CA GLY A 87 5.55 -0.26 6.16
C GLY A 87 6.57 0.49 6.99
N GLU A 88 7.23 1.45 6.35
CA GLU A 88 8.20 2.33 6.97
C GLU A 88 7.71 3.77 7.01
N TYR A 89 7.90 4.42 8.15
CA TYR A 89 7.69 5.84 8.37
C TYR A 89 8.93 6.39 9.08
N ASN A 90 9.58 7.39 8.49
CA ASN A 90 10.82 7.98 9.01
C ASN A 90 11.89 6.92 9.38
N TYR A 91 12.13 5.98 8.46
CA TYR A 91 13.08 4.85 8.62
C TYR A 91 12.79 3.90 9.78
N LYS A 92 11.57 3.96 10.35
CA LYS A 92 11.11 3.05 11.39
C LYS A 92 9.91 2.26 10.89
N ARG A 93 9.83 1.02 11.32
CA ARG A 93 8.66 0.18 11.07
C ARG A 93 7.43 0.76 11.75
N LEU A 94 6.36 0.89 10.98
CA LEU A 94 5.04 1.33 11.44
C LEU A 94 3.97 0.41 10.84
N GLU A 95 3.06 -0.05 11.68
CA GLU A 95 1.83 -0.74 11.25
C GLU A 95 0.63 0.15 11.57
N MET A 96 -0.15 0.50 10.54
CA MET A 96 -1.46 1.13 10.70
C MET A 96 -2.53 0.05 10.69
N ARG A 97 -3.34 -0.02 11.73
CA ARG A 97 -4.42 -0.99 11.88
C ARG A 97 -5.76 -0.29 11.93
N ILE A 98 -6.66 -0.68 11.04
CA ILE A 98 -8.05 -0.23 11.01
C ILE A 98 -8.93 -1.38 11.47
N CYS A 99 -9.75 -1.14 12.49
CA CYS A 99 -10.66 -2.12 13.08
C CYS A 99 -12.09 -1.78 12.67
N LEU A 100 -12.72 -2.67 11.90
CA LEU A 100 -14.09 -2.54 11.40
C LEU A 100 -14.99 -3.54 12.12
N ALA A 101 -15.86 -3.04 12.99
CA ALA A 101 -16.78 -3.88 13.76
C ALA A 101 -17.93 -4.44 12.88
N ASN A 102 -18.55 -5.53 13.37
CA ASN A 102 -19.68 -6.21 12.73
C ASN A 102 -19.36 -6.76 11.33
N LEU A 103 -18.10 -7.12 11.10
CA LEU A 103 -17.64 -7.76 9.88
C LEU A 103 -17.01 -9.10 10.24
N ASN A 104 -17.76 -10.17 9.95
CA ASN A 104 -17.32 -11.53 10.17
C ASN A 104 -17.27 -12.25 8.80
N TYR A 105 -16.06 -12.57 8.37
CA TYR A 105 -15.78 -13.23 7.10
C TYR A 105 -15.06 -14.55 7.38
N ALA A 106 -15.53 -15.64 6.78
CA ALA A 106 -14.97 -16.96 7.04
C ALA A 106 -13.63 -17.13 6.30
N GLU A 107 -13.56 -16.59 5.08
CA GLU A 107 -12.45 -16.74 4.16
C GLU A 107 -12.11 -15.43 3.42
N TYR A 108 -10.93 -15.38 2.79
CA TYR A 108 -10.49 -14.18 2.08
C TYR A 108 -11.34 -13.88 0.83
N SER A 109 -12.04 -14.86 0.24
CA SER A 109 -13.02 -14.65 -0.85
C SER A 109 -14.18 -13.76 -0.40
N ASP A 110 -14.62 -13.89 0.86
CA ASP A 110 -15.75 -13.14 1.41
C ASP A 110 -15.47 -11.64 1.48
N LEU A 111 -14.20 -11.23 1.46
CA LEU A 111 -13.80 -9.83 1.41
C LEU A 111 -14.36 -9.11 0.17
N ILE A 112 -14.83 -9.83 -0.86
CA ILE A 112 -15.57 -9.26 -1.99
C ILE A 112 -16.75 -8.38 -1.53
N ALA A 113 -17.34 -8.68 -0.37
CA ALA A 113 -18.41 -7.88 0.23
C ALA A 113 -17.97 -6.47 0.65
N LEU A 114 -16.66 -6.16 0.63
CA LEU A 114 -16.11 -4.83 0.84
C LEU A 114 -16.08 -3.99 -0.44
N ASN A 115 -16.39 -4.55 -1.61
CA ASN A 115 -16.33 -3.82 -2.87
C ASN A 115 -17.19 -2.55 -2.83
N ASN A 116 -16.59 -1.42 -3.21
CA ASN A 116 -17.21 -0.08 -3.20
C ASN A 116 -17.74 0.36 -1.82
N LYS A 117 -17.24 -0.20 -0.72
CA LYS A 117 -17.57 0.29 0.63
C LYS A 117 -16.67 1.46 1.03
N THR A 118 -17.30 2.48 1.61
CA THR A 118 -16.62 3.57 2.31
C THR A 118 -16.95 3.47 3.79
N VAL A 119 -15.92 3.57 4.63
CA VAL A 119 -16.01 3.62 6.08
C VAL A 119 -15.65 5.02 6.54
N ASN A 120 -16.54 5.66 7.29
CA ASN A 120 -16.20 6.85 8.04
C ASN A 120 -15.43 6.47 9.30
N LEU A 121 -14.15 6.88 9.36
CA LEU A 121 -13.23 6.49 10.42
C LEU A 121 -13.56 7.13 11.79
N LYS A 122 -14.48 8.10 11.82
CA LYS A 122 -14.93 8.75 13.05
C LYS A 122 -16.23 8.17 13.58
N THR A 123 -17.18 7.83 12.72
CA THR A 123 -18.57 7.52 13.11
C THR A 123 -18.95 6.06 13.01
N ASP A 124 -18.30 5.26 12.15
CA ASP A 124 -18.81 3.93 11.78
C ASP A 124 -18.35 2.82 12.74
N ASN A 125 -18.26 3.12 14.04
CA ASN A 125 -17.74 2.22 15.07
C ASN A 125 -16.39 1.60 14.67
N CYS A 126 -15.49 2.45 14.20
CA CYS A 126 -14.17 2.09 13.70
C CYS A 126 -13.10 2.63 14.65
N ASP A 127 -12.10 1.80 14.94
CA ASP A 127 -10.90 2.22 15.67
C ASP A 127 -9.68 2.15 14.76
N VAL A 128 -8.79 3.15 14.87
CA VAL A 128 -7.52 3.17 14.13
C VAL A 128 -6.37 3.20 15.13
N TYR A 129 -5.34 2.38 14.87
CA TYR A 129 -4.15 2.30 15.71
C TYR A 129 -2.88 2.40 14.88
N PHE A 130 -1.85 2.97 15.50
CA PHE A 130 -0.46 2.80 15.09
C PHE A 130 0.24 1.83 16.02
N LEU A 131 0.99 0.88 15.45
CA LEU A 131 1.85 -0.03 16.18
C LEU A 131 3.30 0.21 15.73
N TRP A 132 4.13 0.66 16.67
CA TRP A 132 5.49 1.13 16.41
C TRP A 132 6.52 0.04 16.66
N GLY A 133 7.49 -0.06 15.74
CA GLY A 133 8.64 -0.94 15.88
C GLY A 133 8.29 -2.43 15.93
N GLU A 134 9.27 -3.25 16.28
CA GLU A 134 9.12 -4.71 16.39
C GLU A 134 8.34 -5.11 17.66
N GLU A 135 8.43 -4.32 18.73
CA GLU A 135 7.67 -4.53 19.97
C GLU A 135 6.17 -4.21 19.83
N LYS A 136 5.77 -3.63 18.69
CA LYS A 136 4.39 -3.25 18.36
C LYS A 136 3.74 -2.38 19.44
N THR A 137 4.44 -1.37 19.94
CA THR A 137 3.88 -0.41 20.89
C THR A 137 2.63 0.23 20.28
N LYS A 138 1.47 -0.05 20.87
CA LYS A 138 0.15 0.27 20.31
C LYS A 138 -0.34 1.64 20.79
N THR A 139 -0.64 2.53 19.85
CA THR A 139 -1.21 3.85 20.08
C THR A 139 -2.56 3.95 19.38
N LYS A 140 -3.63 4.23 20.12
CA LYS A 140 -4.95 4.52 19.53
C LYS A 140 -4.96 5.94 18.98
N LEU A 141 -5.41 6.09 17.73
CA LEU A 141 -5.51 7.38 17.07
C LEU A 141 -6.84 8.05 17.40
N ASN A 142 -6.80 9.29 17.87
CA ASN A 142 -7.99 10.10 18.07
C ASN A 142 -8.37 10.78 16.74
N ILE A 143 -9.21 10.09 15.96
CA ILE A 143 -9.65 10.58 14.65
C ILE A 143 -10.47 11.86 14.81
N ILE A 144 -10.14 12.87 14.02
CA ILE A 144 -10.89 14.12 13.90
C ILE A 144 -11.94 13.97 12.81
N GLU A 145 -11.51 13.61 11.61
CA GLU A 145 -12.34 13.33 10.44
C GLU A 145 -11.57 12.43 9.46
N GLY A 146 -12.29 11.73 8.59
CA GLY A 146 -11.67 11.00 7.50
C GLY A 146 -12.44 9.74 7.09
N GLU A 147 -11.96 9.15 6.00
CA GLU A 147 -12.58 8.00 5.37
C GLU A 147 -11.55 6.95 4.95
N PHE A 148 -12.01 5.72 4.91
CA PHE A 148 -11.31 4.58 4.33
C PHE A 148 -12.22 3.91 3.31
N LYS A 149 -11.81 3.88 2.05
CA LYS A 149 -12.62 3.42 0.93
C LYS A 149 -11.97 2.22 0.27
N PHE A 150 -12.71 1.13 0.19
CA PHE A 150 -12.44 -0.01 -0.69
C PHE A 150 -13.03 0.32 -2.06
N ALA A 151 -12.22 0.91 -2.93
CA ALA A 151 -12.69 1.38 -4.24
C ALA A 151 -13.02 0.21 -5.17
N ARG A 152 -12.21 -0.84 -5.13
CA ARG A 152 -12.41 -2.06 -5.90
C ARG A 152 -11.93 -3.27 -5.11
N VAL A 153 -12.76 -4.31 -5.09
CA VAL A 153 -12.39 -5.62 -4.57
C VAL A 153 -12.81 -6.66 -5.58
N HIS A 154 -11.90 -7.58 -5.93
CA HIS A 154 -12.19 -8.69 -6.83
C HIS A 154 -11.31 -9.91 -6.49
N THR A 155 -11.80 -11.09 -6.82
CA THR A 155 -11.02 -12.33 -6.67
C THR A 155 -10.10 -12.51 -7.87
N LEU A 156 -8.85 -12.90 -7.61
CA LEU A 156 -7.93 -13.42 -8.60
C LEU A 156 -8.05 -14.94 -8.66
N LYS A 157 -8.36 -15.46 -9.84
CA LYS A 157 -8.42 -16.90 -10.12
C LYS A 157 -7.43 -17.29 -11.19
N VAL A 158 -6.74 -18.41 -11.01
CA VAL A 158 -5.85 -19.02 -12.00
C VAL A 158 -6.38 -20.43 -12.23
N ASP A 159 -6.63 -20.80 -13.48
CA ASP A 159 -7.20 -22.10 -13.84
C ASP A 159 -8.51 -22.44 -13.09
N MET A 160 -9.36 -21.43 -12.87
CA MET A 160 -10.61 -21.49 -12.09
C MET A 160 -10.45 -21.67 -10.58
N GLU A 161 -9.24 -21.84 -10.08
CA GLU A 161 -8.94 -21.92 -8.66
C GLU A 161 -8.73 -20.53 -8.05
N LEU A 162 -9.36 -20.28 -6.90
CA LEU A 162 -9.18 -19.06 -6.14
C LEU A 162 -7.74 -18.98 -5.63
N GLN A 163 -7.02 -17.95 -6.03
CA GLN A 163 -5.67 -17.70 -5.55
C GLN A 163 -5.70 -16.67 -4.43
N LYS A 164 -6.30 -15.50 -4.68
CA LYS A 164 -6.29 -14.34 -3.78
C LYS A 164 -7.53 -13.48 -3.97
N THR A 165 -7.79 -12.58 -3.03
CA THR A 165 -8.69 -11.43 -3.19
C THR A 165 -7.85 -10.17 -3.22
N ILE A 166 -8.03 -9.37 -4.26
CA ILE A 166 -7.34 -8.10 -4.47
C ILE A 166 -8.22 -7.00 -3.88
N LEU A 167 -7.64 -6.22 -2.98
CA LEU A 167 -8.28 -5.08 -2.32
C LEU A 167 -7.54 -3.81 -2.73
N SER A 168 -8.23 -2.93 -3.45
CA SER A 168 -7.69 -1.66 -3.91
C SER A 168 -8.54 -0.50 -3.41
N GLY A 169 -7.89 0.57 -2.97
CA GLY A 169 -8.64 1.66 -2.36
C GLY A 169 -7.81 2.83 -1.90
N THR A 170 -8.49 3.71 -1.16
CA THR A 170 -8.00 5.02 -0.78
C THR A 170 -8.32 5.32 0.67
N PHE A 171 -7.49 6.11 1.34
CA PHE A 171 -7.80 6.61 2.67
C PHE A 171 -7.21 7.98 2.89
N MET A 172 -7.88 8.77 3.72
CA MET A 172 -7.35 10.03 4.23
C MET A 172 -8.07 10.39 5.52
N PHE A 173 -7.33 10.90 6.49
CA PHE A 173 -7.91 11.30 7.76
C PHE A 173 -7.01 12.27 8.51
N LYS A 174 -7.59 13.02 9.43
CA LYS A 174 -6.88 13.86 10.39
C LYS A 174 -6.98 13.22 11.77
N THR A 175 -5.90 13.28 12.53
CA THR A 175 -5.80 12.71 13.88
C THR A 175 -4.83 13.54 14.71
N PHE A 176 -4.59 13.12 15.95
CA PHE A 176 -3.49 13.60 16.78
C PHE A 176 -2.37 12.58 16.84
N LEU A 177 -1.11 13.05 16.83
CA LEU A 177 0.08 12.30 17.21
C LEU A 177 0.88 13.17 18.19
N ASN A 178 1.20 12.64 19.37
CA ASN A 178 1.87 13.40 20.45
C ASN A 178 1.14 14.72 20.76
N ASP A 179 -0.19 14.70 20.81
CA ASP A 179 -1.07 15.85 21.02
C ASP A 179 -1.01 16.95 19.94
N GLU A 180 -0.30 16.72 18.83
CA GLU A 180 -0.30 17.61 17.67
C GLU A 180 -1.24 17.10 16.58
N PRO A 181 -2.05 17.97 15.96
CA PRO A 181 -2.90 17.59 14.85
C PRO A 181 -2.05 17.28 13.61
N VAL A 182 -2.25 16.09 13.04
CA VAL A 182 -1.56 15.62 11.85
C VAL A 182 -2.55 15.16 10.79
N ALA A 183 -2.17 15.29 9.52
CA ALA A 183 -2.97 14.83 8.39
C ALA A 183 -2.33 13.61 7.74
N ILE A 184 -3.08 12.51 7.69
CA ILE A 184 -2.75 11.36 6.85
C ILE A 184 -3.44 11.57 5.50
N SER A 185 -2.67 11.84 4.46
CA SER A 185 -3.18 12.28 3.17
C SER A 185 -2.68 11.41 2.02
N LYS A 186 -3.43 11.43 0.93
CA LYS A 186 -3.14 10.65 -0.30
C LYS A 186 -2.91 9.16 -0.02
N GLY A 187 -3.61 8.62 0.98
CA GLY A 187 -3.54 7.21 1.30
C GLY A 187 -4.14 6.36 0.18
N ARG A 188 -3.41 5.31 -0.17
CA ARG A 188 -3.72 4.38 -1.25
C ARG A 188 -3.22 3.00 -0.88
N PHE A 189 -3.94 1.97 -1.26
CA PHE A 189 -3.53 0.58 -1.12
C PHE A 189 -3.98 -0.22 -2.33
N ASP A 190 -3.16 -1.18 -2.72
CA ASP A 190 -3.48 -2.20 -3.72
C ASP A 190 -2.80 -3.50 -3.29
N VAL A 191 -3.57 -4.36 -2.61
CA VAL A 191 -3.00 -5.45 -1.83
C VAL A 191 -3.70 -6.78 -2.10
N ASN A 192 -2.89 -7.83 -2.04
CA ASN A 192 -3.34 -9.20 -2.26
C ASN A 192 -3.56 -9.87 -0.92
N ILE A 193 -4.79 -10.33 -0.67
CA ILE A 193 -5.14 -11.10 0.52
C ILE A 193 -5.43 -12.56 0.13
N GLY A 194 -4.69 -13.49 0.70
CA GLY A 194 -4.77 -14.93 0.46
C GLY A 194 -4.47 -15.72 1.74
N TYR A 195 -4.15 -17.00 1.58
CA TYR A 195 -3.87 -17.90 2.70
C TYR A 195 -2.75 -17.40 3.62
N GLU A 196 -1.72 -16.75 3.07
CA GLU A 196 -0.54 -16.30 3.79
C GLU A 196 -0.78 -15.11 4.73
N ASN A 197 -1.88 -14.38 4.55
CA ASN A 197 -2.12 -13.11 5.23
C ASN A 197 -3.58 -12.82 5.57
N PHE A 198 -4.46 -13.81 5.42
CA PHE A 198 -5.79 -13.83 5.99
C PHE A 198 -5.85 -14.80 7.18
N PHE A 199 -6.41 -14.36 8.30
CA PHE A 199 -6.60 -15.21 9.48
C PHE A 199 -8.00 -15.04 10.05
N ASN A 200 -8.59 -16.10 10.57
CA ASN A 200 -9.87 -16.05 11.28
C ASN A 200 -9.75 -16.92 12.54
N TYR A 201 -9.92 -16.32 13.73
CA TYR A 201 -9.68 -16.98 15.01
C TYR A 201 -10.48 -16.38 16.18
#